data_AF-A0A0Q7T3W0-F1
#
_entry.id   AF-A0A0Q7T3W0-F1
#
_cell.length_a   1.000
_cell.length_b   1.000
_cell.length_c   1.000
_cell.angle_alpha   90.00
_cell.angle_beta   90.00
_cell.angle_gamma   90.00
#
_symmetry.space_group_name_H-M   'P 1'
#
loop_
_entity.id
_entity.type
_entity.pdbx_description
1 polymer ?
#
loop_
_entity_poly.entity_id
_entity_poly.type
_entity_poly.pdbx_seq_one_letter_code
_entity_poly.pdbx_strand_id
1 'polypeptide(L)'
;MSLTAIALNGLLAVLLLIALAFGMRLERRLKALRDSHEGFTKAVADLDRAAMRAEQGLADLRAATDEAADTLADRISKAQALAAQLDERLDRPMVTPPPASPSGTATARPAAASRPMRAPQPELPPETPRRLRAEDFEKLLEREARIPRDAPPPPAARPSAPKETPRSRARMDDDLFEGPEDPPRPGSTFRGRR
;
A
#
# COMPACT_ATOMS: atom_id res chain seq x y z
N MET A 1 -35.87 44.68 -58.94
CA MET A 1 -36.16 43.43 -58.22
C MET A 1 -37.38 43.67 -57.35
N SER A 2 -38.44 42.87 -57.47
CA SER A 2 -39.68 43.09 -56.72
C SER A 2 -39.46 42.82 -55.23
N LEU A 3 -40.02 43.69 -54.37
CA LEU A 3 -39.97 43.55 -52.91
C LEU A 3 -40.47 42.18 -52.44
N THR A 4 -41.47 41.63 -53.14
CA THR A 4 -42.05 40.31 -52.91
C THR A 4 -41.04 39.17 -53.10
N ALA A 5 -40.16 39.24 -54.10
CA ALA A 5 -39.15 38.22 -54.33
C ALA A 5 -38.10 38.19 -53.19
N ILE A 6 -37.72 39.36 -52.68
CA ILE A 6 -36.79 39.48 -51.56
C ILE A 6 -37.42 38.91 -50.27
N ALA A 7 -38.69 39.24 -50.01
CA ALA A 7 -39.41 38.72 -48.85
C ALA A 7 -39.56 37.19 -48.89
N LEU A 8 -39.93 36.63 -50.05
CA LEU A 8 -40.17 35.19 -50.21
C LEU A 8 -38.86 34.38 -50.16
N ASN A 9 -37.79 34.90 -50.75
CA ASN A 9 -36.45 34.31 -50.64
C ASN A 9 -35.90 34.41 -49.20
N GLY A 10 -36.14 35.53 -48.51
CA GLY A 10 -35.77 35.68 -47.11
C GLY A 10 -36.47 34.67 -46.20
N LEU A 11 -37.78 34.48 -46.39
CA LEU A 11 -38.55 33.47 -45.68
C LEU A 11 -38.00 32.06 -45.93
N LEU A 12 -37.71 31.71 -47.19
CA LEU A 12 -37.10 30.43 -47.54
C LEU A 12 -35.74 30.22 -46.86
N ALA A 13 -34.89 31.24 -46.86
CA ALA A 13 -33.58 31.18 -46.20
C ALA A 13 -33.71 30.95 -44.69
N VAL A 14 -34.68 31.59 -44.03
CA VAL A 14 -34.94 31.39 -42.58
C VAL A 14 -35.45 29.98 -42.31
N LEU A 15 -36.39 29.46 -43.10
CA LEU A 15 -36.89 28.09 -42.94
C LEU A 15 -35.75 27.07 -43.12
N LEU A 16 -34.86 27.30 -44.08
CA LEU A 16 -33.68 26.47 -44.31
C LEU A 16 -32.73 26.48 -43.11
N LEU A 17 -32.47 27.66 -42.53
CA LEU A 17 -31.64 27.80 -41.33
C LEU A 17 -32.23 27.05 -40.14
N ILE A 18 -33.54 27.14 -39.93
CA ILE A 18 -34.23 26.40 -38.86
C ILE A 18 -34.09 24.89 -39.09
N ALA A 19 -34.34 24.42 -40.32
CA ALA A 19 -34.19 23.00 -40.65
C ALA A 19 -32.75 22.50 -40.40
N LEU A 20 -31.74 23.27 -40.80
CA LEU A 20 -30.34 22.94 -40.57
C LEU A 20 -30.01 22.90 -39.07
N ALA A 21 -30.48 23.88 -38.30
CA ALA A 21 -30.28 23.93 -36.86
C ALA A 21 -30.91 22.72 -36.15
N PHE A 22 -32.10 22.31 -36.58
CA PHE A 22 -32.76 21.10 -36.07
C PHE A 22 -31.97 19.83 -36.42
N GLY A 23 -31.45 19.73 -37.63
CA GLY A 23 -30.57 18.63 -38.05
C GLY A 23 -29.34 18.50 -37.15
N MET A 24 -28.62 19.61 -36.94
CA MET A 24 -27.44 19.64 -36.06
C MET A 24 -27.78 19.32 -34.60
N ARG A 25 -28.90 19.82 -34.07
CA ARG A 25 -29.31 19.57 -32.68
C ARG A 25 -29.65 18.09 -32.46
N LEU A 26 -30.26 17.44 -33.43
CA LEU A 26 -30.65 16.03 -33.35
C LEU A 26 -29.42 15.11 -33.39
N GLU A 27 -28.48 15.40 -34.29
CA GLU A 27 -27.22 14.67 -34.40
C GLU A 27 -26.39 14.77 -33.11
N ARG A 28 -26.31 15.97 -32.52
CA ARG A 28 -25.63 16.17 -31.22
C ARG A 28 -26.28 15.38 -30.09
N ARG A 29 -27.62 15.30 -30.04
CA ARG A 29 -28.33 14.53 -29.00
C ARG A 29 -28.09 13.03 -29.14
N LEU A 30 -28.15 12.50 -30.36
CA LEU A 30 -27.88 11.08 -30.61
C LEU A 30 -26.42 10.71 -30.30
N LYS A 31 -25.48 11.61 -30.60
CA LYS A 31 -24.06 11.43 -30.30
C LYS A 31 -23.80 11.46 -28.78
N ALA A 32 -24.39 12.40 -28.06
CA ALA A 32 -24.26 12.47 -26.60
C ALA A 32 -24.79 11.20 -25.89
N LEU A 33 -25.90 10.63 -26.37
CA LEU A 33 -26.41 9.36 -25.83
C LEU A 33 -25.43 8.20 -26.11
N ARG A 34 -24.92 8.07 -27.33
CA ARG A 34 -23.94 7.03 -27.69
C ARG A 34 -22.63 7.15 -26.91
N ASP A 35 -22.07 8.34 -26.84
CA ASP A 35 -20.84 8.62 -26.08
C ASP A 35 -21.05 8.32 -24.59
N SER A 36 -22.25 8.55 -24.04
CA SER A 36 -22.57 8.20 -22.65
C SER A 36 -22.61 6.69 -22.40
N HIS A 37 -23.10 5.90 -23.36
CA HIS A 37 -23.08 4.44 -23.27
C HIS A 37 -21.66 3.88 -23.39
N GLU A 38 -20.88 4.40 -24.32
CA GLU A 38 -19.47 4.00 -24.46
C GLU A 38 -18.68 4.35 -23.19
N GLY A 39 -18.88 5.55 -22.65
CA GLY A 39 -18.33 5.95 -21.35
C GLY A 39 -18.75 5.03 -20.21
N PHE A 40 -20.02 4.61 -20.16
CA PHE A 40 -20.52 3.67 -19.16
C PHE A 40 -19.88 2.28 -19.29
N THR A 41 -19.78 1.74 -20.52
CA THR A 41 -19.13 0.43 -20.72
C THR A 41 -17.66 0.46 -20.28
N LYS A 42 -16.96 1.56 -20.54
CA LYS A 42 -15.58 1.77 -20.08
C LYS A 42 -15.50 1.90 -18.56
N ALA A 43 -16.40 2.64 -17.93
CA ALA A 43 -16.43 2.81 -16.48
C ALA A 43 -16.75 1.49 -15.76
N VAL A 44 -17.70 0.71 -16.28
CA VAL A 44 -18.04 -0.62 -15.73
C VAL A 44 -16.86 -1.58 -15.88
N ALA A 45 -16.17 -1.57 -17.03
CA ALA A 45 -14.98 -2.39 -17.21
C ALA A 45 -13.82 -1.99 -16.27
N ASP A 46 -13.70 -0.70 -15.93
CA ASP A 46 -12.71 -0.22 -14.98
C ASP A 46 -13.08 -0.61 -13.54
N LEU A 47 -14.37 -0.52 -13.19
CA LEU A 47 -14.90 -0.96 -11.90
C LEU A 47 -14.70 -2.45 -11.69
N ASP A 48 -14.99 -3.28 -12.70
CA ASP A 48 -14.82 -4.74 -12.62
C ASP A 48 -13.35 -5.11 -12.39
N ARG A 49 -12.42 -4.43 -13.07
CA ARG A 49 -10.98 -4.59 -12.82
C ARG A 49 -10.58 -4.18 -11.40
N ALA A 50 -11.12 -3.07 -10.91
CA ALA A 50 -10.86 -2.62 -9.55
C ALA A 50 -11.43 -3.60 -8.51
N ALA A 51 -12.62 -4.15 -8.76
CA ALA A 51 -13.28 -5.15 -7.91
C ALA A 51 -12.47 -6.44 -7.88
N MET A 52 -12.06 -6.98 -9.04
CA MET A 52 -11.19 -8.16 -9.08
C MET A 52 -9.89 -7.96 -8.31
N ARG A 53 -9.28 -6.77 -8.40
CA ARG A 53 -8.09 -6.44 -7.62
C ARG A 53 -8.37 -6.39 -6.11
N ALA A 54 -9.52 -5.86 -5.70
CA ALA A 54 -9.92 -5.81 -4.31
C ALA A 54 -10.22 -7.22 -3.75
N GLU A 55 -10.88 -8.08 -4.54
CA GLU A 55 -11.12 -9.48 -4.19
C GLU A 55 -9.82 -10.26 -4.03
N GLN A 56 -8.85 -10.06 -4.93
CA GLN A 56 -7.52 -10.64 -4.83
C GLN A 56 -6.80 -10.16 -3.56
N GLY A 57 -6.82 -8.86 -3.28
CA GLY A 57 -6.22 -8.33 -2.05
C GLY A 57 -6.87 -8.86 -0.77
N LEU A 58 -8.19 -9.08 -0.77
CA LEU A 58 -8.89 -9.71 0.35
C LEU A 58 -8.49 -11.18 0.52
N ALA A 59 -8.35 -11.92 -0.58
CA ALA A 59 -7.88 -13.30 -0.56
C ALA A 59 -6.46 -13.41 -0.02
N ASP A 60 -5.56 -12.52 -0.46
CA ASP A 60 -4.18 -12.44 0.03
C ASP A 60 -4.14 -12.10 1.52
N LEU A 61 -4.97 -11.16 1.99
CA LEU A 61 -5.07 -10.82 3.41
C LEU A 61 -5.57 -12.01 4.23
N ARG A 62 -6.59 -12.73 3.74
CA ARG A 62 -7.09 -13.94 4.42
C ARG A 62 -6.02 -15.01 4.52
N ALA A 63 -5.32 -15.30 3.43
CA ALA A 63 -4.23 -16.28 3.42
C ALA A 63 -3.12 -15.89 4.40
N ALA A 64 -2.70 -14.62 4.40
CA ALA A 64 -1.69 -14.11 5.32
C ALA A 64 -2.15 -14.17 6.79
N THR A 65 -3.43 -13.89 7.07
CA THR A 65 -3.97 -14.01 8.42
C THR A 65 -4.10 -15.45 8.89
N ASP A 66 -4.46 -16.38 8.00
CA ASP A 66 -4.55 -17.81 8.32
C ASP A 66 -3.15 -18.37 8.64
N GLU A 67 -2.15 -18.05 7.82
CA GLU A 67 -0.75 -18.42 8.09
C GLU A 67 -0.25 -17.80 9.41
N ALA A 68 -0.55 -16.52 9.67
CA ALA A 68 -0.19 -15.89 10.93
C ALA A 68 -0.88 -16.56 12.14
N ALA A 69 -2.14 -16.96 12.01
CA ALA A 69 -2.88 -17.66 13.05
C ALA A 69 -2.26 -19.04 13.35
N ASP A 70 -1.91 -19.81 12.34
CA ASP A 70 -1.26 -21.12 12.49
C ASP A 70 0.11 -20.99 13.18
N THR A 71 0.93 -20.03 12.76
CA THR A 71 2.24 -19.80 13.43
C THR A 71 2.09 -19.38 14.88
N LEU A 72 1.04 -18.63 15.22
CA LEU A 72 0.76 -18.23 16.59
C LEU A 72 0.29 -19.42 17.43
N ALA A 73 -0.60 -20.26 16.90
CA ALA A 73 -1.06 -21.49 17.55
C ALA A 73 0.13 -22.41 17.87
N ASP A 74 1.02 -22.64 16.91
CA ASP A 74 2.24 -23.42 17.08
C ASP A 74 3.13 -22.90 18.22
N ARG A 75 3.28 -21.59 18.31
CA ARG A 75 4.07 -20.95 19.39
C ARG A 75 3.40 -21.11 20.74
N ILE A 76 2.08 -21.00 20.81
CA ILE A 76 1.31 -21.21 22.04
C ILE A 76 1.45 -22.67 22.50
N SER A 77 1.30 -23.64 21.60
CA SER A 77 1.47 -25.07 21.94
C SER A 77 2.88 -25.38 22.43
N LYS A 78 3.91 -24.80 21.80
CA LYS A 78 5.31 -24.93 22.26
C LYS A 78 5.52 -24.29 23.64
N ALA A 79 4.97 -23.10 23.88
CA ALA A 79 5.06 -22.43 25.17
C ALA A 79 4.35 -23.23 26.28
N GLN A 80 3.17 -23.80 26.00
CA GLN A 80 2.45 -24.67 26.93
C GLN A 80 3.23 -25.96 27.22
N ALA A 81 3.83 -26.59 26.20
CA ALA A 81 4.67 -27.77 26.39
C ALA A 81 5.92 -27.49 27.23
N LEU A 82 6.55 -26.32 27.05
CA LEU A 82 7.67 -25.89 27.87
C LEU A 82 7.23 -25.55 29.31
N ALA A 83 6.08 -24.90 29.48
CA ALA A 83 5.51 -24.61 30.79
C ALA A 83 5.22 -25.91 31.55
N ALA A 84 4.60 -26.90 30.90
CA ALA A 84 4.32 -28.21 31.50
C ALA A 84 5.61 -28.96 31.90
N GLN A 85 6.66 -28.89 31.08
CA GLN A 85 7.97 -29.47 31.42
C GLN A 85 8.62 -28.78 32.63
N LEU A 86 8.46 -27.46 32.77
CA LEU A 86 8.94 -26.72 33.94
C LEU A 86 8.15 -27.11 35.19
N ASP A 87 6.84 -27.24 35.07
CA ASP A 87 5.96 -27.66 36.17
C ASP A 87 6.33 -29.07 36.65
N GLU A 88 6.51 -30.03 35.73
CA GLU A 88 6.93 -31.39 36.08
C GLU A 88 8.32 -31.43 36.74
N ARG A 89 9.24 -30.55 36.36
CA ARG A 89 10.56 -30.43 37.00
C ARG A 89 10.50 -29.80 38.40
N LEU A 90 9.53 -28.92 38.65
CA LEU A 90 9.30 -28.30 39.95
C LEU A 90 8.55 -29.25 40.90
N ASP A 91 7.54 -29.94 40.38
CA ASP A 91 6.75 -30.92 41.14
C ASP A 91 7.50 -32.23 41.38
N ARG A 92 8.58 -32.51 40.63
CA ARG A 92 9.45 -33.64 40.93
C ARG A 92 10.19 -33.35 42.24
N PRO A 93 9.86 -34.03 43.36
CA PRO A 93 10.57 -33.84 44.60
C PRO A 93 12.04 -34.18 44.35
N MET A 94 12.95 -33.28 44.75
CA MET A 94 14.37 -33.59 44.82
C MET A 94 14.54 -34.79 45.73
N VAL A 95 14.68 -35.98 45.14
CA VAL A 95 15.23 -37.14 45.82
C VAL A 95 16.70 -36.80 46.03
N THR A 96 17.00 -36.20 47.19
CA THR A 96 18.35 -36.03 47.69
C THR A 96 19.02 -37.40 47.67
N PRO A 97 20.02 -37.64 46.80
CA PRO A 97 20.83 -38.83 46.93
C PRO A 97 21.56 -38.73 48.28
N PRO A 98 21.64 -39.81 49.08
CA PRO A 98 22.39 -39.79 50.32
C PRO A 98 23.84 -39.37 50.05
N PRO A 99 24.48 -38.59 50.94
CA PRO A 99 25.85 -38.12 50.73
C PRO A 99 26.82 -39.30 50.80
N ALA A 100 27.33 -39.71 49.64
CA ALA A 100 28.50 -40.58 49.58
C ALA A 100 29.75 -39.73 49.90
N SER A 101 30.40 -40.06 51.03
CA SER A 101 31.59 -39.38 51.55
C SER A 101 32.80 -39.41 50.60
N PRO A 102 33.69 -38.41 50.71
CA PRO A 102 34.86 -38.24 49.85
C PRO A 102 36.03 -39.10 50.33
N SER A 103 36.64 -39.87 49.43
CA SER A 103 37.91 -40.55 49.67
C SER A 103 38.65 -40.75 48.34
N GLY A 104 39.85 -40.17 48.20
CA GLY A 104 40.74 -40.53 47.09
C GLY A 104 41.68 -39.44 46.61
N THR A 105 42.75 -39.23 47.36
CA THR A 105 43.86 -38.28 47.22
C THR A 105 44.65 -38.40 45.89
N ALA A 106 44.93 -37.24 45.29
CA ALA A 106 46.12 -36.82 44.53
C ALA A 106 46.88 -37.82 43.63
N THR A 107 47.03 -37.46 42.35
CA THR A 107 48.31 -37.65 41.64
C THR A 107 48.55 -36.57 40.58
N ALA A 108 49.75 -36.01 40.66
CA ALA A 108 50.55 -35.41 39.59
C ALA A 108 50.06 -34.14 38.86
N ARG A 109 50.59 -33.01 39.34
CA ARG A 109 50.96 -31.83 38.54
C ARG A 109 52.08 -32.19 37.55
N PRO A 110 52.06 -31.63 36.33
CA PRO A 110 53.25 -30.97 35.82
C PRO A 110 52.94 -29.54 35.41
N ALA A 111 53.78 -28.63 35.90
CA ALA A 111 53.91 -27.29 35.36
C ALA A 111 54.85 -27.35 34.15
N ALA A 112 54.41 -26.86 32.99
CA ALA A 112 55.12 -25.83 32.22
C ALA A 112 54.52 -25.67 30.82
N ALA A 113 54.32 -24.40 30.47
CA ALA A 113 54.37 -23.85 29.12
C ALA A 113 53.30 -24.29 28.10
N SER A 114 52.24 -23.48 28.01
CA SER A 114 51.72 -22.96 26.74
C SER A 114 50.78 -21.78 27.00
N ARG A 115 51.33 -20.57 26.99
CA ARG A 115 50.53 -19.34 26.92
C ARG A 115 49.73 -19.34 25.61
N PRO A 116 48.46 -18.89 25.62
CA PRO A 116 47.64 -18.86 24.42
C PRO A 116 48.08 -17.70 23.53
N MET A 117 48.81 -18.01 22.45
CA MET A 117 48.98 -17.08 21.36
C MET A 117 47.71 -17.16 20.51
N ARG A 118 46.87 -16.15 20.68
CA ARG A 118 45.65 -15.88 19.91
C ARG A 118 46.02 -15.76 18.43
N ALA A 119 45.89 -16.85 17.69
CA ALA A 119 45.75 -16.82 16.24
C ALA A 119 44.32 -16.37 15.92
N PRO A 120 44.10 -15.34 15.08
CA PRO A 120 42.77 -14.95 14.65
C PRO A 120 42.11 -16.12 13.91
N GLN A 121 40.88 -16.42 14.32
CA GLN A 121 39.94 -17.23 13.53
C GLN A 121 39.87 -16.67 12.10
N PRO A 122 39.61 -17.52 11.09
CA PRO A 122 39.15 -17.04 9.78
C PRO A 122 37.79 -16.36 9.98
N GLU A 123 37.85 -15.05 10.21
CA GLU A 123 36.68 -14.18 10.20
C GLU A 123 36.07 -14.19 8.79
N LEU A 124 34.77 -14.48 8.76
CA LEU A 124 33.84 -14.06 7.73
C LEU A 124 34.16 -12.62 7.29
N PRO A 125 34.08 -12.28 5.99
CA PRO A 125 34.48 -10.97 5.49
C PRO A 125 33.75 -9.87 6.29
N PRO A 126 34.47 -8.99 7.00
CA PRO A 126 33.83 -7.84 7.60
C PRO A 126 33.41 -6.92 6.46
N GLU A 127 32.10 -6.73 6.36
CA GLU A 127 31.43 -5.55 5.80
C GLU A 127 32.29 -4.31 6.08
N THR A 128 33.13 -3.94 5.12
CA THR A 128 33.79 -2.65 5.16
C THR A 128 32.67 -1.64 4.93
N PRO A 129 32.40 -0.73 5.89
CA PRO A 129 31.56 0.41 5.55
C PRO A 129 32.24 1.07 4.37
N ARG A 130 31.53 1.19 3.25
CA ARG A 130 31.94 1.93 2.05
C ARG A 130 32.45 3.32 2.46
N ARG A 131 33.72 3.40 2.85
CA ARG A 131 34.44 4.66 2.97
C ARG A 131 34.74 5.03 1.54
N LEU A 132 33.82 5.81 0.96
CA LEU A 132 34.01 6.54 -0.28
C LEU A 132 35.43 7.14 -0.24
N ARG A 133 36.33 6.60 -1.06
CA ARG A 133 37.71 7.09 -1.11
C ARG A 133 37.70 8.46 -1.77
N ALA A 134 38.67 9.31 -1.45
CA ALA A 134 38.83 10.60 -2.15
C ALA A 134 38.91 10.41 -3.68
N GLU A 135 39.46 9.28 -4.11
CA GLU A 135 39.53 8.83 -5.50
C GLU A 135 38.15 8.61 -6.14
N ASP A 136 37.14 8.17 -5.37
CA ASP A 136 35.77 8.01 -5.86
C ASP A 136 35.08 9.37 -6.02
N PHE A 137 35.41 10.33 -5.14
CA PHE A 137 34.92 11.71 -5.24
C PHE A 137 35.50 12.43 -6.46
N GLU A 138 36.79 12.26 -6.76
CA GLU A 138 37.40 12.84 -7.97
C GLU A 138 36.76 12.28 -9.24
N LYS A 139 36.48 10.96 -9.29
CA LYS A 139 35.79 10.34 -10.43
C LYS A 139 34.37 10.87 -10.62
N LEU A 140 33.66 11.20 -9.54
CA LEU A 140 32.33 11.80 -9.61
C LEU A 140 32.38 13.25 -10.09
N LEU A 141 33.33 14.05 -9.60
CA LEU A 141 33.53 15.44 -10.02
C LEU A 141 33.93 15.54 -11.49
N GLU A 142 34.81 14.65 -11.96
CA GLU A 142 35.21 14.60 -13.37
C GLU A 142 34.07 14.14 -14.28
N ARG A 143 33.22 13.22 -13.79
CA ARG A 143 32.01 12.82 -14.50
C ARG A 143 31.00 13.97 -14.60
N GLU A 144 30.87 14.79 -13.56
CA GLU A 144 29.97 15.94 -13.52
C GLU A 144 30.47 17.11 -14.37
N ALA A 145 31.77 17.39 -14.37
CA ALA A 145 32.38 18.39 -15.24
C ALA A 145 32.23 18.06 -16.74
N ARG A 146 32.05 16.78 -17.07
CA ARG A 146 31.85 16.30 -18.44
C ARG A 146 30.39 16.39 -18.91
N ILE A 147 29.45 16.77 -18.03
CA ILE A 147 28.05 17.03 -18.40
C ILE A 147 27.95 18.49 -18.85
N PRO A 148 27.75 18.78 -20.15
CA PRO A 148 27.55 20.16 -20.60
C PRO A 148 26.28 20.71 -19.96
N ARG A 149 26.40 21.88 -19.28
CA ARG A 149 25.30 22.56 -18.59
C ARG A 149 24.14 22.99 -19.51
N ASP A 150 24.31 22.89 -20.83
CA ASP A 150 23.33 23.22 -21.86
C ASP A 150 22.71 21.99 -22.56
N ALA A 151 22.87 20.78 -22.03
CA ALA A 151 22.17 19.62 -22.58
C ALA A 151 20.69 19.61 -22.14
N PRO A 152 19.74 19.36 -23.07
CA PRO A 152 18.34 19.15 -22.72
C PRO A 152 18.20 17.94 -21.78
N PRO A 153 17.29 18.00 -20.79
CA PRO A 153 17.18 16.96 -19.77
C PRO A 153 16.85 15.61 -20.42
N PRO A 154 17.46 14.50 -19.98
CA PRO A 154 17.03 13.17 -20.38
C PRO A 154 15.57 12.96 -19.93
N PRO A 155 14.74 12.22 -20.71
CA PRO A 155 13.38 11.93 -20.32
C PRO A 155 13.39 11.25 -18.95
N ALA A 156 12.70 11.87 -17.99
CA ALA A 156 12.64 11.45 -16.60
C ALA A 156 12.26 9.97 -16.50
N ALA A 157 13.22 9.15 -16.07
CA ALA A 157 12.94 7.88 -15.45
C ALA A 157 11.96 8.15 -14.30
N ARG A 158 10.77 7.56 -14.37
CA ARG A 158 9.66 7.73 -13.41
C ARG A 158 10.14 7.43 -11.99
N PRO A 159 10.21 8.43 -11.09
CA PRO A 159 10.48 8.20 -9.68
C PRO A 159 9.18 7.87 -8.95
N SER A 160 9.27 6.88 -8.08
CA SER A 160 8.34 6.40 -7.07
C SER A 160 7.61 7.52 -6.33
N ALA A 161 6.29 7.39 -6.14
CA ALA A 161 5.50 8.31 -5.35
C ALA A 161 5.93 8.29 -3.85
N PRO A 162 6.04 9.46 -3.19
CA PRO A 162 6.41 9.58 -1.79
C PRO A 162 5.26 9.23 -0.83
N LYS A 163 5.65 8.67 0.31
CA LYS A 163 4.84 8.16 1.42
C LYS A 163 4.07 9.29 2.14
N GLU A 164 2.75 9.33 1.99
CA GLU A 164 1.86 10.19 2.80
C GLU A 164 1.84 9.73 4.26
N THR A 165 1.83 10.69 5.18
CA THR A 165 1.76 10.43 6.63
C THR A 165 0.33 10.59 7.15
N PRO A 166 -0.07 9.86 8.23
CA PRO A 166 -1.48 9.57 8.53
C PRO A 166 -2.33 10.72 9.12
N ARG A 167 -1.79 11.93 9.29
CA ARG A 167 -2.52 13.01 10.00
C ARG A 167 -3.33 13.95 9.10
N SER A 168 -3.11 13.93 7.79
CA SER A 168 -3.75 14.90 6.87
C SER A 168 -5.10 14.44 6.31
N ARG A 169 -5.48 13.16 6.48
CA ARG A 169 -6.69 12.59 5.87
C ARG A 169 -7.98 12.81 6.66
N ALA A 170 -7.90 13.05 7.97
CA ALA A 170 -9.09 13.11 8.84
C ALA A 170 -9.87 14.43 8.80
N ARG A 171 -9.42 15.46 8.06
CA ARG A 171 -10.11 16.78 8.02
C ARG A 171 -10.85 17.08 6.73
N MET A 172 -10.66 16.28 5.67
CA MET A 172 -11.26 16.56 4.36
C MET A 172 -12.59 15.83 4.15
N ASP A 173 -12.95 14.88 5.02
CA ASP A 173 -14.16 14.07 4.88
C ASP A 173 -15.40 14.66 5.62
N ASP A 174 -15.24 15.60 6.56
CA ASP A 174 -16.38 16.11 7.36
C ASP A 174 -17.22 17.19 6.63
N ASP A 175 -16.64 17.98 5.72
CA ASP A 175 -17.37 19.07 5.04
C ASP A 175 -18.15 18.60 3.78
N LEU A 176 -18.04 17.32 3.38
CA LEU A 176 -18.65 16.80 2.15
C LEU A 176 -20.04 16.17 2.36
N PHE A 177 -20.42 15.89 3.60
CA PHE A 177 -21.68 15.21 3.95
C PHE A 177 -22.77 16.12 4.55
N GLU A 178 -22.47 17.40 4.79
CA GLU A 178 -23.46 18.38 5.25
C GLU A 178 -24.30 18.88 4.05
N GLY A 179 -25.35 18.13 3.72
CA GLY A 179 -26.37 18.54 2.76
C GLY A 179 -27.23 19.69 3.29
N PRO A 180 -27.94 20.44 2.42
CA PRO A 180 -28.78 21.55 2.86
C PRO A 180 -29.90 21.08 3.80
N GLU A 181 -29.94 21.64 5.01
CA GLU A 181 -30.93 21.43 6.06
C GLU A 181 -32.37 21.42 5.51
N ASP A 182 -33.07 20.28 5.64
CA ASP A 182 -34.50 20.16 5.33
C ASP A 182 -35.35 20.93 6.38
N PRO A 183 -36.40 21.67 5.98
CA PRO A 183 -37.27 22.37 6.93
C PRO A 183 -38.09 21.39 7.79
N PRO A 184 -38.46 21.79 9.03
CA PRO A 184 -39.05 20.89 10.01
C PRO A 184 -40.41 20.33 9.55
N ARG A 185 -40.52 19.00 9.51
CA ARG A 185 -41.78 18.29 9.22
C ARG A 185 -42.80 18.51 10.36
N PRO A 186 -44.06 18.91 10.06
CA PRO A 186 -45.12 19.02 11.05
C PRO A 186 -45.55 17.64 11.56
N GLY A 187 -45.85 17.60 12.87
CA GLY A 187 -45.86 16.41 13.71
C GLY A 187 -46.89 15.33 13.39
N SER A 188 -46.51 14.11 13.71
CA SER A 188 -47.31 12.89 13.65
C SER A 188 -48.39 12.86 14.75
N THR A 189 -49.67 12.92 14.35
CA THR A 189 -50.79 12.55 15.22
C THR A 189 -50.97 11.03 15.21
N PHE A 190 -50.22 10.34 16.06
CA PHE A 190 -50.51 8.96 16.42
C PHE A 190 -51.61 8.94 17.49
N ARG A 191 -52.84 8.55 17.13
CA ARG A 191 -53.86 8.19 18.13
C ARG A 191 -54.63 6.94 17.70
N GLY A 192 -54.20 5.82 18.28
CA GLY A 192 -55.07 4.78 18.84
C GLY A 192 -55.96 4.00 17.88
N ARG A 193 -55.43 2.88 17.37
CA ARG A 193 -56.22 1.80 16.80
C ARG A 193 -56.87 1.00 17.95
N ARG A 194 -58.19 0.85 17.93
CA ARG A 194 -58.95 -0.18 18.67
C ARG A 194 -58.96 -1.47 17.87
#